data_AF-A0A7J4QHE1-F1
#
_entry.id   AF-A0A7J4QHE1-F1
#
_cell.length_a   1.000
_cell.length_b   1.000
_cell.length_c   1.000
_cell.angle_alpha   90.00
_cell.angle_beta   90.00
_cell.angle_gamma   90.00
#
_symmetry.space_group_name_H-M   'P 1'
#
loop_
_entity.id
_entity.type
_entity.pdbx_description
1 polymer ?
#
loop_
_entity_poly.entity_id
_entity_poly.type
_entity_poly.pdbx_seq_one_letter_code
_entity_poly.pdbx_strand_id
1 'polypeptide(L)'
;MGTGSSDYAEILAIFEKQGGAGKAKKGTPKNQGQQRKELASQKEQQAKASQPEKAKPSMHGVFASLGYTFAFIIGAGIYGYGSYTDSVQTILLGAGTCVVTLLSYLLLHLIHRKAGIIRVQADSGHHAKADASRAKADVSPAKADASRAKADVSPAKAELAKKAPSPDPSKKQEKAKKAKPSGHPLFAVFGYAFAFILGAGIYGYGSSTDSVQAILLGAGTCVVTLLSYLLLHFIHRKAGIIHAQADSGHQAKADASHAKADVSPAKAVKIPSAVPAELTQKVAKVREAEEKAMQEARIEAQKLVKEKQQFVAEERAWKKDISTKERQEQRTGKAKEAFQKAKGLLEKEEKHLAMLVEKKKALVEAQEQLKLKEQQKKELFDLGSLKAFVKNKKPYETDIDKAYALIEKYGSMKLSDIAGIFEVEQKTIEEWARILEQHKLCLVHYPAFGSAELRKVK
;
A
#
# COMPACT_ATOMS: atom_id res chain seq x y z
N MET A 1 -21.40 60.05 -20.91
CA MET A 1 -21.83 58.82 -21.64
C MET A 1 -21.50 57.67 -20.69
N GLY A 2 -22.41 57.24 -19.81
CA GLY A 2 -23.54 56.32 -20.09
C GLY A 2 -22.97 54.91 -20.35
N THR A 3 -23.30 53.82 -19.67
CA THR A 3 -24.39 53.39 -18.77
C THR A 3 -23.92 52.07 -18.13
N GLY A 4 -24.11 51.80 -16.83
CA GLY A 4 -25.22 50.97 -16.31
C GLY A 4 -24.63 49.72 -15.61
N SER A 5 -24.75 49.60 -14.28
CA SER A 5 -25.72 48.76 -13.52
C SER A 5 -25.43 47.26 -13.66
N SER A 6 -25.50 46.38 -12.67
CA SER A 6 -26.15 46.33 -11.36
C SER A 6 -25.68 44.98 -10.80
N ASP A 7 -25.33 44.88 -9.52
CA ASP A 7 -25.49 43.65 -8.70
C ASP A 7 -24.95 43.91 -7.28
N TYR A 8 -25.71 44.68 -6.50
CA TYR A 8 -25.55 44.82 -5.04
C TYR A 8 -26.92 44.98 -4.35
N ALA A 9 -27.94 44.29 -4.88
CA ALA A 9 -29.33 44.40 -4.42
C ALA A 9 -29.84 43.17 -3.63
N GLU A 10 -28.96 42.33 -3.05
CA GLU A 10 -29.40 41.11 -2.35
C GLU A 10 -28.83 40.90 -0.93
N ILE A 11 -28.28 41.94 -0.29
CA ILE A 11 -27.73 41.83 1.08
C ILE A 11 -28.54 42.62 2.14
N LEU A 12 -29.62 43.31 1.75
CA LEU A 12 -30.40 44.19 2.66
C LEU A 12 -31.87 43.76 2.87
N ALA A 13 -32.17 42.45 2.93
CA ALA A 13 -33.54 41.97 3.11
C ALA A 13 -33.79 41.02 4.31
N ILE A 14 -32.91 40.94 5.32
CA ILE A 14 -33.13 40.04 6.48
C ILE A 14 -33.07 40.75 7.85
N PHE A 15 -32.96 42.08 7.90
CA PHE A 15 -32.86 42.82 9.17
C PHE A 15 -33.93 43.92 9.36
N GLU A 16 -35.21 43.61 9.15
CA GLU A 16 -36.29 44.49 9.67
C GLU A 16 -37.67 43.80 9.72
N LYS A 17 -37.94 43.07 10.81
CA LYS A 17 -39.27 42.97 11.46
C LYS A 17 -39.18 42.10 12.72
N GLN A 18 -38.41 42.55 13.69
CA GLN A 18 -38.66 42.22 15.10
C GLN A 18 -38.80 43.53 15.88
N GLY A 19 -40.05 43.93 16.08
CA GLY A 19 -40.45 45.06 16.91
C GLY A 19 -41.92 44.89 17.25
N GLY A 20 -42.20 44.20 18.36
CA GLY A 20 -43.56 43.92 18.80
C GLY A 20 -43.58 43.51 20.27
N ALA A 21 -43.75 44.50 21.14
CA ALA A 21 -43.87 44.34 22.58
C ALA A 21 -45.20 43.70 23.00
N GLY A 22 -45.15 42.96 24.12
CA GLY A 22 -46.27 42.91 25.07
C GLY A 22 -46.94 41.55 25.30
N LYS A 23 -46.66 40.97 26.48
CA LYS A 23 -47.61 40.64 27.58
C LYS A 23 -47.27 39.32 28.26
N ALA A 24 -47.05 39.43 29.57
CA ALA A 24 -46.87 38.33 30.49
C ALA A 24 -48.13 37.45 30.60
N LYS A 25 -47.95 36.13 30.47
CA LYS A 25 -48.90 35.12 30.94
C LYS A 25 -48.14 34.00 31.65
N LYS A 26 -48.47 33.81 32.93
CA LYS A 26 -48.10 32.64 33.75
C LYS A 26 -48.66 31.37 33.09
N GLY A 27 -47.82 30.33 32.93
CA GLY A 27 -48.26 29.01 32.45
C GLY A 27 -47.15 27.95 32.48
N THR A 28 -47.17 27.13 33.55
CA THR A 28 -46.82 25.69 33.68
C THR A 28 -45.54 25.06 33.05
N PRO A 29 -44.83 24.18 33.79
CA PRO A 29 -43.57 23.59 33.35
C PRO A 29 -43.78 22.25 32.64
N LYS A 30 -43.64 22.21 31.31
CA LYS A 30 -43.44 20.95 30.56
C LYS A 30 -42.61 21.23 29.30
N ASN A 31 -41.28 21.26 29.40
CA ASN A 31 -40.43 20.87 28.25
C ASN A 31 -38.92 20.66 28.54
N GLN A 32 -38.56 19.97 29.62
CA GLN A 32 -37.15 19.60 29.86
C GLN A 32 -36.60 18.55 28.88
N GLY A 33 -37.46 17.86 28.11
CA GLY A 33 -37.07 16.83 27.15
C GLY A 33 -36.56 17.38 25.82
N GLN A 34 -37.14 18.47 25.30
CA GLN A 34 -36.69 19.08 24.04
C GLN A 34 -35.39 19.88 24.22
N GLN A 35 -35.25 20.61 25.33
CA GLN A 35 -34.00 21.34 25.64
C GLN A 35 -32.80 20.41 25.79
N ARG A 36 -32.98 19.18 26.30
CA ARG A 36 -31.90 18.18 26.38
C ARG A 36 -31.49 17.62 25.01
N LYS A 37 -32.43 17.53 24.06
CA LYS A 37 -32.13 17.08 22.69
C LYS A 37 -31.40 18.16 21.88
N GLU A 38 -31.77 19.42 22.05
CA GLU A 38 -31.07 20.56 21.42
C GLU A 38 -29.66 20.75 22.00
N LEU A 39 -29.51 20.62 23.32
CA LEU A 39 -28.19 20.69 23.97
C LEU A 39 -27.27 19.52 23.58
N ALA A 40 -27.84 18.33 23.33
CA ALA A 40 -27.09 17.17 22.84
C ALA A 40 -26.66 17.35 21.37
N SER A 41 -27.53 17.90 20.52
CA SER A 41 -27.23 18.22 19.12
C SER A 41 -26.14 19.29 18.99
N GLN A 42 -26.20 20.35 19.81
CA GLN A 42 -25.16 21.40 19.83
C GLN A 42 -23.81 20.88 20.35
N LYS A 43 -23.81 19.99 21.36
CA LYS A 43 -22.57 19.35 21.84
C LYS A 43 -21.98 18.39 20.80
N GLU A 44 -22.80 17.72 19.99
CA GLU A 44 -22.31 16.87 18.89
C GLU A 44 -21.72 17.69 17.74
N GLN A 45 -22.29 18.86 17.45
CA GLN A 45 -21.75 19.79 16.45
C GLN A 45 -20.44 20.45 16.93
N GLN A 46 -20.32 20.84 18.21
CA GLN A 46 -19.06 21.34 18.79
C GLN A 46 -17.97 20.26 18.89
N ALA A 47 -18.34 18.98 19.12
CA ALA A 47 -17.40 17.87 19.14
C ALA A 47 -16.87 17.49 17.73
N LYS A 48 -17.61 17.81 16.66
CA LYS A 48 -17.13 17.66 15.28
C LYS A 48 -16.22 18.81 14.83
N ALA A 49 -16.33 19.99 15.44
CA ALA A 49 -15.52 21.16 15.11
C ALA A 49 -14.14 21.21 15.81
N SER A 50 -13.85 20.29 16.75
CA SER A 50 -12.67 20.34 17.61
C SER A 50 -11.71 19.15 17.45
N GLN A 51 -11.80 18.38 16.36
CA GLN A 51 -10.76 17.40 16.02
C GLN A 51 -9.58 18.09 15.32
N PRO A 52 -8.34 18.01 15.85
CA PRO A 52 -7.17 18.46 15.12
C PRO A 52 -6.97 17.57 13.89
N GLU A 53 -6.88 18.20 12.71
CA GLU A 53 -6.49 17.54 11.47
C GLU A 53 -5.22 16.71 11.69
N LYS A 54 -5.35 15.38 11.61
CA LYS A 54 -4.20 14.50 11.47
C LYS A 54 -3.57 14.80 10.12
N ALA A 55 -2.46 15.55 10.14
CA ALA A 55 -1.62 15.80 9.00
C ALA A 55 -1.31 14.48 8.28
N LYS A 56 -1.83 14.35 7.05
CA LYS A 56 -1.47 13.27 6.15
C LYS A 56 0.05 13.36 5.90
N PRO A 57 0.80 12.25 5.95
CA PRO A 57 2.20 12.27 5.53
C PRO A 57 2.23 12.69 4.05
N SER A 58 2.71 13.90 3.78
CA SER A 58 2.74 14.43 2.41
C SER A 58 3.85 13.71 1.65
N MET A 59 3.51 13.19 0.47
CA MET A 59 4.49 12.60 -0.45
C MET A 59 5.52 13.63 -0.97
N HIS A 60 5.38 14.91 -0.62
CA HIS A 60 6.29 15.97 -1.04
C HIS A 60 7.74 15.74 -0.59
N GLY A 61 7.99 15.08 0.55
CA GLY A 61 9.36 14.75 0.96
C GLY A 61 10.06 13.75 0.04
N VAL A 62 9.32 12.76 -0.49
CA VAL A 62 9.87 11.74 -1.40
C VAL A 62 10.13 12.36 -2.78
N PHE A 63 9.19 13.17 -3.29
CA PHE A 63 9.36 13.87 -4.55
C PHE A 63 10.45 14.95 -4.51
N ALA A 64 10.63 15.64 -3.38
CA ALA A 64 11.72 16.58 -3.19
C ALA A 64 13.08 15.86 -3.21
N SER A 65 13.20 14.72 -2.52
CA SER A 65 14.46 13.95 -2.49
C SER A 65 14.85 13.39 -3.87
N LEU A 66 13.86 12.94 -4.66
CA LEU A 66 14.05 12.50 -6.05
C LEU A 66 14.39 13.67 -6.97
N GLY A 67 13.77 14.84 -6.76
CA GLY A 67 14.08 16.07 -7.49
C GLY A 67 15.53 16.52 -7.27
N TYR A 68 16.04 16.47 -6.04
CA TYR A 68 17.43 16.83 -5.73
C TYR A 68 18.45 15.87 -6.33
N THR A 69 18.17 14.55 -6.35
CA THR A 69 19.06 13.57 -6.98
C THR A 69 19.07 13.72 -8.50
N PHE A 70 17.91 14.00 -9.12
CA PHE A 70 17.82 14.23 -10.55
C PHE A 70 18.52 15.53 -10.98
N ALA A 71 18.34 16.61 -10.21
CA ALA A 71 19.01 17.88 -10.44
C ALA A 71 20.54 17.78 -10.27
N PHE A 72 21.01 16.97 -9.30
CA PHE A 72 22.45 16.72 -9.11
C PHE A 72 23.06 15.92 -10.27
N ILE A 73 22.36 14.90 -10.77
CA ILE A 73 22.81 14.12 -11.93
C ILE A 73 22.89 14.99 -13.20
N ILE A 74 21.88 15.84 -13.43
CA ILE A 74 21.87 16.77 -14.56
C ILE A 74 22.96 17.85 -14.41
N GLY A 75 23.12 18.41 -13.20
CA GLY A 75 24.16 19.41 -12.91
C GLY A 75 25.58 18.85 -13.10
N ALA A 76 25.83 17.61 -12.68
CA ALA A 76 27.12 16.94 -12.86
C ALA A 76 27.39 16.59 -14.34
N GLY A 77 26.37 16.21 -15.11
CA GLY A 77 26.49 15.94 -16.54
C GLY A 77 26.77 17.19 -17.39
N ILE A 78 26.36 18.38 -16.93
CA ILE A 78 26.56 19.64 -17.66
C ILE A 78 27.94 20.26 -17.37
N TYR A 79 28.52 20.03 -16.19
CA TYR A 79 29.81 20.63 -15.79
C TYR A 79 31.06 19.79 -16.14
N GLY A 80 30.90 18.54 -16.57
CA GLY A 80 32.00 17.70 -17.04
C GLY A 80 32.33 17.91 -18.51
N TYR A 81 33.01 19.01 -18.85
CA TYR A 81 33.55 19.24 -20.19
C TYR A 81 34.86 18.46 -20.38
N GLY A 82 34.80 17.38 -21.15
CA GLY A 82 35.99 16.68 -21.63
C GLY A 82 35.66 15.31 -22.19
N SER A 83 35.44 15.23 -23.50
CA SER A 83 35.12 14.02 -24.28
C SER A 83 33.63 13.59 -24.28
N TYR A 84 33.06 13.53 -25.49
CA TYR A 84 31.65 13.20 -25.77
C TYR A 84 31.32 11.71 -25.52
N THR A 85 32.35 10.88 -25.42
CA THR A 85 32.23 9.43 -25.21
C THR A 85 32.03 9.07 -23.74
N ASP A 86 32.60 9.85 -22.82
CA ASP A 86 32.48 9.61 -21.38
C ASP A 86 31.12 10.05 -20.82
N SER A 87 30.47 11.00 -21.49
CA SER A 87 29.14 11.51 -21.11
C SER A 87 28.07 10.43 -21.28
N VAL A 88 28.14 9.63 -22.35
CA VAL A 88 27.15 8.57 -22.63
C VAL A 88 27.28 7.41 -21.64
N GLN A 89 28.50 7.00 -21.31
CA GLN A 89 28.73 5.97 -20.29
C GLN A 89 28.28 6.42 -18.90
N THR A 90 28.54 7.68 -18.53
CA THR A 90 28.10 8.25 -17.25
C THR A 90 26.57 8.29 -17.15
N ILE A 91 25.88 8.67 -18.23
CA ILE A 91 24.41 8.67 -18.28
C ILE A 91 23.85 7.24 -18.19
N LEU A 92 24.46 6.27 -18.88
CA LEU A 92 24.05 4.86 -18.80
C LEU A 92 24.26 4.26 -17.39
N LEU A 93 25.38 4.59 -16.74
CA LEU A 93 25.65 4.17 -15.35
C LEU A 93 24.69 4.83 -14.36
N GLY A 94 24.37 6.12 -14.54
CA GLY A 94 23.36 6.84 -13.76
C GLY A 94 21.97 6.25 -13.93
N ALA A 95 21.57 5.93 -15.15
CA ALA A 95 20.28 5.27 -15.41
C ALA A 95 20.24 3.86 -14.80
N GLY A 96 21.32 3.09 -14.91
CA GLY A 96 21.44 1.75 -14.32
C GLY A 96 21.29 1.75 -12.80
N THR A 97 21.99 2.66 -12.11
CA THR A 97 21.90 2.79 -10.64
C THR A 97 20.50 3.21 -10.18
N CYS A 98 19.82 4.10 -10.90
CA CYS A 98 18.43 4.46 -10.63
C CYS A 98 17.49 3.24 -10.73
N VAL A 99 17.62 2.43 -11.78
CA VAL A 99 16.78 1.22 -11.95
C VAL A 99 17.03 0.20 -10.85
N VAL A 100 18.29 -0.05 -10.48
CA VAL A 100 18.65 -0.99 -9.39
C VAL A 100 18.11 -0.50 -8.04
N THR A 101 18.16 0.81 -7.78
CA THR A 101 17.65 1.40 -6.53
C THR A 101 16.13 1.28 -6.44
N LEU A 102 15.42 1.54 -7.55
CA LEU A 102 13.96 1.37 -7.62
C LEU A 102 13.54 -0.08 -7.46
N LEU A 103 14.24 -1.02 -8.10
CA LEU A 103 13.99 -2.45 -7.93
C LEU A 103 14.24 -2.92 -6.49
N SER A 104 15.30 -2.43 -5.85
CA SER A 104 15.60 -2.73 -4.45
C SER A 104 14.51 -2.21 -3.51
N TYR A 105 14.01 -0.99 -3.76
CA TYR A 105 12.90 -0.42 -2.99
C TYR A 105 11.60 -1.21 -3.17
N LEU A 106 11.30 -1.63 -4.41
CA LEU A 106 10.14 -2.45 -4.72
C LEU A 106 10.22 -3.81 -3.99
N LEU A 107 11.40 -4.44 -3.99
CA LEU A 107 11.64 -5.71 -3.31
C LEU A 107 11.44 -5.56 -1.79
N LEU A 108 11.97 -4.50 -1.19
CA LEU A 108 11.84 -4.22 0.23
C LEU A 108 10.37 -3.98 0.61
N HIS A 109 9.63 -3.26 -0.23
CA HIS A 109 8.19 -3.03 -0.04
C HIS A 109 7.38 -4.35 -0.12
N LEU A 110 7.73 -5.25 -1.05
CA LEU A 110 7.13 -6.59 -1.13
C LEU A 110 7.44 -7.46 0.10
N ILE A 111 8.66 -7.39 0.62
CA ILE A 111 9.06 -8.09 1.85
C ILE A 111 8.26 -7.56 3.04
N HIS A 112 8.13 -6.24 3.20
CA HIS A 112 7.31 -5.63 4.25
C HIS A 112 5.84 -6.06 4.15
N ARG A 113 5.27 -6.10 2.93
CA ARG A 113 3.89 -6.54 2.72
C ARG A 113 3.70 -8.01 3.10
N LYS A 114 4.64 -8.88 2.74
CA LYS A 114 4.63 -10.30 3.16
C LYS A 114 4.76 -10.44 4.69
N ALA A 115 5.66 -9.68 5.31
CA ALA A 115 5.82 -9.69 6.76
C ALA A 115 4.55 -9.23 7.50
N GLY A 116 3.83 -8.23 6.96
CA GLY A 116 2.53 -7.79 7.46
C GLY A 116 1.47 -8.90 7.39
N ILE A 117 1.39 -9.62 6.26
CA ILE A 117 0.46 -10.75 6.10
C ILE A 117 0.78 -11.88 7.09
N ILE A 118 2.06 -12.20 7.28
CA ILE A 118 2.50 -13.23 8.24
C ILE A 118 2.15 -12.83 9.67
N ARG A 119 2.30 -11.55 10.05
CA ARG A 119 1.87 -11.06 11.37
C ARG A 119 0.36 -11.20 11.58
N VAL A 120 -0.45 -10.81 10.61
CA VAL A 120 -1.92 -10.95 10.69
C VAL A 120 -2.33 -12.43 10.79
N GLN A 121 -1.63 -13.34 10.11
CA GLN A 121 -1.84 -14.78 10.23
C GLN A 121 -1.39 -15.32 11.60
N ALA A 122 -0.29 -14.80 12.16
CA ALA A 122 0.19 -15.20 13.47
C ALA A 122 -0.74 -14.72 14.59
N ASP A 123 -1.22 -13.48 14.51
CA ASP A 123 -2.13 -12.88 15.48
C ASP A 123 -3.49 -13.59 15.48
N SER A 124 -4.05 -13.87 14.29
CA SER A 124 -5.30 -14.64 14.19
C SER A 124 -5.15 -16.08 14.72
N GLY A 125 -4.01 -16.73 14.51
CA GLY A 125 -3.72 -18.05 15.06
C GLY A 125 -3.49 -18.06 16.58
N HIS A 126 -2.86 -17.02 17.14
CA HIS A 126 -2.64 -16.89 18.57
C HIS A 126 -3.93 -16.57 19.33
N HIS A 127 -4.78 -15.69 18.81
CA HIS A 127 -6.09 -15.43 19.41
C HIS A 127 -7.00 -16.66 19.38
N ALA A 128 -7.03 -17.40 18.27
CA ALA A 128 -7.81 -18.64 18.18
C ALA A 128 -7.33 -19.72 19.17
N LYS A 129 -6.01 -19.83 19.39
CA LYS A 129 -5.46 -20.76 20.40
C LYS A 129 -5.71 -20.29 21.82
N ALA A 130 -5.57 -18.99 22.10
CA ALA A 130 -5.82 -18.39 23.40
C ALA A 130 -7.30 -18.58 23.81
N ASP A 131 -8.23 -18.32 22.89
CA ASP A 131 -9.66 -18.51 23.11
C ASP A 131 -10.02 -19.99 23.28
N ALA A 132 -9.39 -20.90 22.51
CA ALA A 132 -9.55 -22.34 22.70
C ALA A 132 -9.01 -22.83 24.05
N SER A 133 -7.88 -22.27 24.54
CA SER A 133 -7.38 -22.57 25.88
C SER A 133 -8.25 -21.96 26.98
N ARG A 134 -8.85 -20.79 26.76
CA ARG A 134 -9.78 -20.16 27.71
C ARG A 134 -11.08 -20.96 27.82
N ALA A 135 -11.63 -21.41 26.68
CA ALA A 135 -12.76 -22.33 26.65
C ALA A 135 -12.44 -23.67 27.35
N LYS A 136 -11.22 -24.21 27.20
CA LYS A 136 -10.81 -25.42 27.95
C LYS A 136 -10.63 -25.15 29.45
N ALA A 137 -10.14 -23.97 29.82
CA ALA A 137 -10.01 -23.57 31.21
C ALA A 137 -11.39 -23.44 31.87
N ASP A 138 -12.39 -22.86 31.18
CA ASP A 138 -13.76 -22.70 31.69
C ASP A 138 -14.53 -24.04 31.77
N VAL A 139 -14.17 -25.02 30.94
CA VAL A 139 -14.71 -26.39 31.03
C VAL A 139 -14.16 -27.16 32.23
N SER A 140 -12.99 -26.77 32.78
CA SER A 140 -12.37 -27.50 33.90
C SER A 140 -13.08 -27.30 35.25
N PRO A 141 -13.56 -26.10 35.65
CA PRO A 141 -14.47 -25.93 36.79
C PRO A 141 -15.80 -26.67 36.59
N ALA A 142 -16.40 -26.62 35.40
CA ALA A 142 -17.66 -27.32 35.13
C ALA A 142 -17.52 -28.85 35.27
N LYS A 143 -16.35 -29.40 34.92
CA LYS A 143 -16.03 -30.82 35.11
C LYS A 143 -15.75 -31.16 36.58
N ALA A 144 -15.12 -30.23 37.32
CA ALA A 144 -14.89 -30.35 38.76
C ALA A 144 -16.21 -30.30 39.55
N ASP A 145 -17.13 -29.41 39.19
CA ASP A 145 -18.46 -29.29 39.79
C ASP A 145 -19.35 -30.50 39.43
N ALA A 146 -19.25 -31.03 38.22
CA ALA A 146 -19.91 -32.29 37.84
C ALA A 146 -19.36 -33.50 38.61
N SER A 147 -18.05 -33.53 38.92
CA SER A 147 -17.49 -34.56 39.81
C SER A 147 -17.87 -34.36 41.27
N ARG A 148 -18.03 -33.12 41.75
CA ARG A 148 -18.56 -32.82 43.09
C ARG A 148 -20.02 -33.24 43.23
N ALA A 149 -20.83 -32.97 42.22
CA ALA A 149 -22.22 -33.45 42.17
C ALA A 149 -22.32 -34.98 42.13
N LYS A 150 -21.36 -35.69 41.53
CA LYS A 150 -21.29 -37.16 41.61
C LYS A 150 -20.77 -37.67 42.96
N ALA A 151 -19.91 -36.92 43.64
CA ALA A 151 -19.43 -37.22 44.99
C ALA A 151 -20.54 -37.03 46.05
N ASP A 152 -21.41 -36.04 45.87
CA ASP A 152 -22.55 -35.79 46.77
C ASP A 152 -23.71 -36.77 46.57
N VAL A 153 -23.75 -37.49 45.43
CA VAL A 153 -24.70 -38.60 45.18
C VAL A 153 -24.14 -39.96 45.63
N SER A 154 -22.86 -40.05 46.02
CA SER A 154 -22.24 -41.30 46.48
C SER A 154 -22.47 -41.71 47.96
N PRO A 155 -23.08 -40.93 48.87
CA PRO A 155 -23.45 -41.47 50.18
C PRO A 155 -24.59 -42.50 50.13
N ALA A 156 -25.32 -42.61 49.02
CA ALA A 156 -26.43 -43.57 48.89
C ALA A 156 -26.02 -44.96 48.36
N LYS A 157 -24.72 -45.21 48.11
CA LYS A 157 -24.26 -46.49 47.55
C LYS A 157 -23.06 -47.12 48.28
N ALA A 158 -22.76 -46.65 49.49
CA ALA A 158 -21.57 -47.04 50.25
C ALA A 158 -21.85 -47.91 51.51
N GLU A 159 -23.00 -48.57 51.61
CA GLU A 159 -23.24 -49.62 52.64
C GLU A 159 -23.01 -51.06 52.16
N LEU A 160 -22.68 -51.30 50.88
CA LEU A 160 -22.45 -52.65 50.36
C LEU A 160 -21.15 -52.74 49.56
N ALA A 161 -20.01 -52.80 50.26
CA ALA A 161 -18.81 -53.55 49.83
C ALA A 161 -17.64 -53.33 50.79
N LYS A 162 -17.57 -54.12 51.87
CA LYS A 162 -16.32 -54.44 52.57
C LYS A 162 -15.81 -55.80 52.05
N LYS A 163 -14.72 -55.83 51.27
CA LYS A 163 -13.63 -56.83 51.43
C LYS A 163 -12.47 -56.62 50.42
N ALA A 164 -11.32 -56.23 50.99
CA ALA A 164 -9.95 -56.65 50.65
C ALA A 164 -9.33 -56.25 49.29
N PRO A 165 -8.02 -56.46 49.05
CA PRO A 165 -6.93 -55.61 49.56
C PRO A 165 -5.98 -55.08 48.46
N SER A 166 -5.20 -54.06 48.84
CA SER A 166 -4.02 -53.48 48.16
C SER A 166 -2.98 -54.55 47.75
N PRO A 167 -2.19 -54.38 46.65
CA PRO A 167 -0.89 -53.67 46.78
C PRO A 167 -0.32 -52.92 45.54
N ASP A 168 0.47 -51.90 45.89
CA ASP A 168 1.75 -51.39 45.34
C ASP A 168 1.91 -50.62 44.00
N PRO A 169 2.70 -49.51 43.99
CA PRO A 169 2.99 -48.69 42.81
C PRO A 169 4.42 -48.91 42.28
N SER A 170 4.61 -48.96 40.96
CA SER A 170 5.93 -48.67 40.38
C SER A 170 5.89 -48.32 38.88
N LYS A 171 6.86 -47.47 38.49
CA LYS A 171 7.35 -47.16 37.12
C LYS A 171 6.47 -46.20 36.29
N LYS A 172 6.98 -45.21 35.55
CA LYS A 172 8.35 -44.91 35.10
C LYS A 172 8.36 -43.46 34.57
N GLN A 173 9.36 -42.67 34.95
CA GLN A 173 9.87 -41.57 34.12
C GLN A 173 10.56 -42.18 32.88
N GLU A 174 10.42 -41.59 31.69
CA GLU A 174 11.57 -41.39 30.79
C GLU A 174 11.32 -40.33 29.70
N LYS A 175 12.43 -39.72 29.28
CA LYS A 175 12.68 -38.53 28.48
C LYS A 175 12.40 -38.70 26.98
N ALA A 176 12.25 -37.58 26.26
CA ALA A 176 13.07 -37.31 25.06
C ALA A 176 13.01 -35.83 24.63
N LYS A 177 14.14 -35.14 24.80
CA LYS A 177 14.47 -33.86 24.16
C LYS A 177 14.84 -34.12 22.70
N LYS A 178 14.37 -33.28 21.76
CA LYS A 178 14.95 -33.17 20.41
C LYS A 178 15.18 -31.68 20.11
N ALA A 179 16.44 -31.26 20.19
CA ALA A 179 16.88 -29.93 19.78
C ALA A 179 17.08 -29.91 18.26
N LYS A 180 16.56 -28.88 17.58
CA LYS A 180 16.87 -28.54 16.19
C LYS A 180 17.93 -27.43 16.19
N PRO A 181 18.93 -27.46 15.28
CA PRO A 181 19.89 -26.36 15.15
C PRO A 181 19.23 -25.20 14.38
N SER A 182 19.18 -24.02 15.01
CA SER A 182 18.82 -22.76 14.36
C SER A 182 20.08 -22.10 13.79
N GLY A 183 20.46 -22.49 12.57
CA GLY A 183 21.37 -21.68 11.76
C GLY A 183 20.59 -20.52 11.15
N HIS A 184 20.86 -19.29 11.60
CA HIS A 184 20.23 -18.09 11.07
C HIS A 184 20.77 -17.79 9.64
N PRO A 185 19.91 -17.56 8.63
CA PRO A 185 20.33 -17.27 7.25
C PRO A 185 21.04 -15.92 7.06
N LEU A 186 21.25 -15.15 8.13
CA LEU A 186 21.86 -13.81 8.09
C LEU A 186 23.37 -13.82 7.80
N PHE A 187 24.09 -14.89 8.16
CA PHE A 187 25.55 -14.97 7.90
C PHE A 187 25.89 -15.28 6.45
N ALA A 188 25.01 -15.99 5.73
CA ALA A 188 25.23 -16.32 4.31
C ALA A 188 25.10 -15.10 3.39
N VAL A 189 24.21 -14.16 3.72
CA VAL A 189 23.99 -12.94 2.92
C VAL A 189 25.15 -11.94 3.10
N PHE A 190 25.71 -11.84 4.31
CA PHE A 190 26.88 -11.01 4.56
C PHE A 190 28.14 -11.55 3.89
N GLY A 191 28.33 -12.88 3.86
CA GLY A 191 29.45 -13.51 3.15
C GLY A 191 29.45 -13.23 1.65
N TYR A 192 28.28 -13.26 1.00
CA TYR A 192 28.16 -13.02 -0.44
C TYR A 192 28.38 -11.56 -0.83
N ALA A 193 27.86 -10.60 -0.05
CA ALA A 193 28.08 -9.17 -0.31
C ALA A 193 29.56 -8.79 -0.15
N PHE A 194 30.24 -9.34 0.87
CA PHE A 194 31.65 -9.06 1.13
C PHE A 194 32.57 -9.70 0.06
N ALA A 195 32.26 -10.92 -0.38
CA ALA A 195 32.98 -11.59 -1.45
C ALA A 195 32.82 -10.89 -2.81
N PHE A 196 31.64 -10.32 -3.10
CA PHE A 196 31.39 -9.58 -4.33
C PHE A 196 32.16 -8.26 -4.38
N ILE A 197 32.25 -7.54 -3.24
CA ILE A 197 33.01 -6.30 -3.13
C ILE A 197 34.52 -6.56 -3.27
N LEU A 198 35.04 -7.64 -2.66
CA LEU A 198 36.45 -8.03 -2.82
C LEU A 198 36.76 -8.54 -4.23
N GLY A 199 35.84 -9.28 -4.87
CA GLY A 199 36.01 -9.77 -6.23
C GLY A 199 36.04 -8.65 -7.28
N ALA A 200 35.21 -7.62 -7.12
CA ALA A 200 35.19 -6.47 -8.02
C ALA A 200 36.42 -5.56 -7.87
N GLY A 201 37.03 -5.49 -6.68
CA GLY A 201 38.23 -4.69 -6.45
C GLY A 201 39.52 -5.25 -7.04
N ILE A 202 39.57 -6.54 -7.39
CA ILE A 202 40.80 -7.20 -7.86
C ILE A 202 40.88 -7.24 -9.40
N TYR A 203 39.75 -7.14 -10.13
CA TYR A 203 39.72 -7.37 -11.58
C TYR A 203 39.77 -6.12 -12.48
N GLY A 204 39.95 -4.91 -11.91
CA GLY A 204 39.99 -3.67 -12.67
C GLY A 204 41.20 -2.80 -12.33
N TYR A 205 42.41 -3.22 -12.70
CA TYR A 205 43.62 -2.41 -12.58
C TYR A 205 43.95 -1.74 -13.92
N GLY A 206 43.72 -0.44 -14.01
CA GLY A 206 43.99 0.32 -15.23
C GLY A 206 43.90 1.84 -15.13
N SER A 207 44.17 2.47 -13.99
CA SER A 207 44.38 3.94 -13.82
C SER A 207 44.37 4.30 -12.33
N SER A 208 45.41 5.00 -11.83
CA SER A 208 45.64 5.21 -10.38
C SER A 208 44.73 6.25 -9.71
N THR A 209 44.00 7.07 -10.48
CA THR A 209 43.13 8.12 -9.94
C THR A 209 41.68 7.67 -9.76
N ASP A 210 41.21 6.73 -10.58
CA ASP A 210 39.81 6.28 -10.58
C ASP A 210 39.52 5.32 -9.42
N SER A 211 40.55 4.64 -8.93
CA SER A 211 40.48 3.75 -7.76
C SER A 211 40.11 4.48 -6.47
N VAL A 212 40.56 5.72 -6.28
CA VAL A 212 40.27 6.47 -5.04
C VAL A 212 38.82 6.93 -5.00
N GLN A 213 38.27 7.38 -6.14
CA GLN A 213 36.85 7.76 -6.24
C GLN A 213 35.93 6.55 -6.07
N ALA A 214 36.27 5.40 -6.66
CA ALA A 214 35.49 4.17 -6.49
C ALA A 214 35.46 3.70 -5.01
N ILE A 215 36.60 3.79 -4.30
CA ILE A 215 36.69 3.44 -2.89
C ILE A 215 35.87 4.42 -2.03
N LEU A 216 35.93 5.72 -2.29
CA LEU A 216 35.16 6.73 -1.56
C LEU A 216 33.65 6.58 -1.77
N LEU A 217 33.20 6.26 -2.99
CA LEU A 217 31.79 5.97 -3.30
C LEU A 217 31.31 4.67 -2.63
N GLY A 218 32.15 3.63 -2.63
CA GLY A 218 31.88 2.37 -1.93
C GLY A 218 31.76 2.56 -0.41
N ALA A 219 32.66 3.34 0.19
CA ALA A 219 32.61 3.66 1.61
C ALA A 219 31.38 4.49 1.97
N GLY A 220 31.02 5.49 1.16
CA GLY A 220 29.84 6.32 1.37
C GLY A 220 28.53 5.53 1.38
N THR A 221 28.37 4.60 0.44
CA THR A 221 27.17 3.73 0.38
C THR A 221 27.07 2.79 1.58
N CYS A 222 28.19 2.27 2.08
CA CYS A 222 28.21 1.45 3.30
C CYS A 222 27.75 2.24 4.54
N VAL A 223 28.22 3.48 4.71
CA VAL A 223 27.86 4.33 5.86
C VAL A 223 26.36 4.67 5.84
N VAL A 224 25.82 5.04 4.67
CA VAL A 224 24.38 5.35 4.53
C VAL A 224 23.50 4.13 4.84
N THR A 225 23.94 2.94 4.44
CA THR A 225 23.21 1.69 4.69
C THR A 225 23.22 1.33 6.18
N LEU A 226 24.35 1.52 6.86
CA LEU A 226 24.48 1.31 8.31
C LEU A 226 23.62 2.31 9.11
N LEU A 227 23.64 3.60 8.73
CA LEU A 227 22.80 4.62 9.38
C LEU A 227 21.31 4.33 9.20
N SER A 228 20.88 3.92 8.01
CA SER A 228 19.49 3.52 7.76
C SER A 228 19.07 2.32 8.63
N TYR A 229 19.94 1.34 8.80
CA TYR A 229 19.68 0.18 9.65
C TYR A 229 19.54 0.56 11.14
N LEU A 230 20.43 1.41 11.65
CA LEU A 230 20.38 1.90 13.03
C LEU A 230 19.10 2.69 13.32
N LEU A 231 18.66 3.53 12.37
CA LEU A 231 17.41 4.28 12.49
C LEU A 231 16.20 3.36 12.58
N LEU A 232 16.15 2.31 11.74
CA LEU A 232 15.07 1.32 11.73
C LEU A 232 15.01 0.54 13.05
N HIS A 233 16.17 0.16 13.60
CA HIS A 233 16.27 -0.52 14.88
C HIS A 233 15.79 0.36 16.05
N PHE A 234 16.10 1.67 16.02
CA PHE A 234 15.64 2.62 17.03
C PHE A 234 14.11 2.79 17.03
N ILE A 235 13.50 2.90 15.84
CA ILE A 235 12.03 3.00 15.69
C ILE A 235 11.34 1.74 16.25
N HIS A 236 11.88 0.56 15.96
CA HIS A 236 11.35 -0.71 16.50
C HIS A 236 11.42 -0.79 18.03
N ARG A 237 12.52 -0.32 18.64
CA ARG A 237 12.68 -0.33 20.11
C ARG A 237 11.69 0.61 20.81
N LYS A 238 11.42 1.79 20.23
CA LYS A 238 10.42 2.74 20.74
C LYS A 238 8.99 2.19 20.66
N ALA A 239 8.63 1.52 19.56
CA ALA A 239 7.30 0.92 19.39
C ALA A 239 7.01 -0.19 20.42
N GLY A 240 8.03 -0.98 20.80
CA GLY A 240 7.88 -2.03 21.82
C GLY A 240 7.60 -1.50 23.23
N ILE A 241 8.16 -0.34 23.60
CA ILE A 241 7.97 0.28 24.92
C ILE A 241 6.54 0.81 25.09
N ILE A 242 5.93 1.32 24.01
CA ILE A 242 4.58 1.88 24.04
C ILE A 242 3.52 0.78 24.29
N HIS A 243 3.73 -0.43 23.76
CA HIS A 243 2.83 -1.55 24.01
C HIS A 243 2.91 -2.07 25.46
N ALA A 244 4.10 -2.07 26.08
CA ALA A 244 4.27 -2.52 27.46
C ALA A 244 3.59 -1.61 28.50
N GLN A 245 3.44 -0.31 28.22
CA GLN A 245 2.77 0.62 29.14
C GLN A 245 1.24 0.55 29.08
N ALA A 246 0.65 0.03 28.00
CA ALA A 246 -0.80 -0.11 27.86
C ALA A 246 -1.38 -1.24 28.74
N ASP A 247 -0.60 -2.31 28.97
CA ASP A 247 -1.05 -3.48 29.72
C ASP A 247 -1.05 -3.27 31.25
N SER A 248 -0.18 -2.40 31.78
CA SER A 248 -0.14 -2.10 33.23
C SER A 248 -1.33 -1.29 33.75
N GLY A 249 -2.11 -0.63 32.88
CA GLY A 249 -3.26 0.19 33.28
C GLY A 249 -4.52 -0.61 33.66
N HIS A 250 -4.59 -1.89 33.29
CA HIS A 250 -5.78 -2.71 33.50
C HIS A 250 -5.80 -3.48 34.84
N GLN A 251 -4.65 -3.64 35.51
CA GLN A 251 -4.57 -4.39 36.77
C GLN A 251 -5.04 -3.60 38.00
N ALA A 252 -5.01 -2.26 37.97
CA ALA A 252 -5.27 -1.41 39.13
C ALA A 252 -6.76 -1.19 39.48
N LYS A 253 -7.71 -1.78 38.72
CA LYS A 253 -9.17 -1.60 38.93
C LYS A 253 -9.87 -2.80 39.57
N ALA A 254 -9.16 -3.89 39.85
CA ALA A 254 -9.75 -5.10 40.44
C ALA A 254 -9.82 -5.07 41.99
N ASP A 255 -9.03 -4.23 42.66
CA ASP A 255 -8.83 -4.33 44.12
C ASP A 255 -9.75 -3.43 44.97
N ALA A 256 -10.78 -2.80 44.38
CA ALA A 256 -11.60 -1.79 45.08
C ALA A 256 -12.97 -2.27 45.59
N SER A 257 -13.32 -3.57 45.50
CA SER A 257 -14.70 -4.04 45.76
C SER A 257 -14.92 -4.90 47.02
N HIS A 258 -13.98 -4.98 47.96
CA HIS A 258 -14.18 -5.69 49.23
C HIS A 258 -13.99 -4.78 50.45
N ALA A 259 -15.02 -3.99 50.79
CA ALA A 259 -15.20 -3.43 52.13
C ALA A 259 -16.66 -3.00 52.36
N LYS A 260 -17.18 -3.30 53.56
CA LYS A 260 -18.52 -2.99 54.15
C LYS A 260 -19.55 -4.12 54.03
N ALA A 261 -20.26 -4.53 55.09
CA ALA A 261 -20.33 -4.05 56.47
C ALA A 261 -20.90 -5.14 57.38
N ASP A 262 -20.25 -5.34 58.53
CA ASP A 262 -20.80 -6.01 59.71
C ASP A 262 -21.82 -5.07 60.40
N VAL A 263 -23.03 -5.58 60.66
CA VAL A 263 -24.03 -4.91 61.50
C VAL A 263 -24.41 -5.86 62.65
N SER A 264 -24.08 -5.41 63.85
CA SER A 264 -24.34 -6.02 65.16
C SER A 264 -25.83 -5.94 65.55
N PRO A 265 -26.43 -6.97 66.19
CA PRO A 265 -27.80 -6.89 66.69
C PRO A 265 -27.88 -6.34 68.11
N ALA A 266 -28.84 -5.43 68.31
CA ALA A 266 -29.14 -4.75 69.57
C ALA A 266 -29.84 -5.65 70.61
N LYS A 267 -29.62 -5.29 71.88
CA LYS A 267 -30.10 -5.88 73.14
C LYS A 267 -31.61 -6.17 73.19
N ALA A 268 -31.96 -7.37 73.64
CA ALA A 268 -33.32 -7.80 73.98
C ALA A 268 -33.76 -7.33 75.38
N VAL A 269 -34.97 -6.78 75.47
CA VAL A 269 -35.69 -6.37 76.68
C VAL A 269 -36.42 -7.59 77.27
N LYS A 270 -36.20 -7.89 78.55
CA LYS A 270 -36.89 -8.94 79.32
C LYS A 270 -38.27 -8.44 79.77
N ILE A 271 -39.33 -9.12 79.33
CA ILE A 271 -40.70 -8.97 79.86
C ILE A 271 -41.08 -10.31 80.52
N PRO A 272 -41.49 -10.34 81.80
CA PRO A 272 -42.02 -11.55 82.43
C PRO A 272 -43.52 -11.67 82.13
N SER A 273 -43.91 -12.71 81.41
CA SER A 273 -45.31 -13.03 81.13
C SER A 273 -45.46 -14.54 81.17
N ALA A 274 -46.08 -15.04 82.24
CA ALA A 274 -46.40 -16.45 82.43
C ALA A 274 -47.57 -16.82 81.51
N VAL A 275 -47.24 -17.17 80.26
CA VAL A 275 -48.17 -17.74 79.30
C VAL A 275 -48.25 -19.26 79.56
N PRO A 276 -49.46 -19.87 79.59
CA PRO A 276 -49.61 -21.31 79.79
C PRO A 276 -48.87 -22.10 78.70
N ALA A 277 -48.06 -23.08 79.13
CA ALA A 277 -47.11 -23.82 78.30
C ALA A 277 -47.73 -24.51 77.06
N GLU A 278 -49.03 -24.80 77.09
CA GLU A 278 -49.76 -25.40 75.98
C GLU A 278 -49.98 -24.42 74.81
N LEU A 279 -50.19 -23.14 75.10
CA LEU A 279 -50.38 -22.10 74.07
C LEU A 279 -49.06 -21.81 73.35
N THR A 280 -47.94 -21.81 74.09
CA THR A 280 -46.60 -21.63 73.52
C THR A 280 -46.20 -22.75 72.56
N GLN A 281 -46.65 -23.99 72.80
CA GLN A 281 -46.34 -25.12 71.93
C GLN A 281 -47.12 -25.06 70.61
N LYS A 282 -48.40 -24.65 70.64
CA LYS A 282 -49.21 -24.47 69.41
C LYS A 282 -48.70 -23.31 68.56
N VAL A 283 -48.33 -22.18 69.19
CA VAL A 283 -47.73 -21.03 68.49
C VAL A 283 -46.36 -21.36 67.89
N ALA A 284 -45.54 -22.19 68.57
CA ALA A 284 -44.26 -22.63 68.03
C ALA A 284 -44.41 -23.48 66.75
N LYS A 285 -45.38 -24.41 66.72
CA LYS A 285 -45.66 -25.23 65.53
C LYS A 285 -46.16 -24.42 64.34
N VAL A 286 -47.00 -23.41 64.59
CA VAL A 286 -47.49 -22.50 63.53
C VAL A 286 -46.33 -21.66 62.98
N ARG A 287 -45.47 -21.11 63.85
CA ARG A 287 -44.28 -20.37 63.41
C ARG A 287 -43.31 -21.21 62.60
N GLU A 288 -43.07 -22.47 63.00
CA GLU A 288 -42.20 -23.38 62.23
C GLU A 288 -42.78 -23.69 60.84
N ALA A 289 -44.11 -23.86 60.75
CA ALA A 289 -44.79 -24.05 59.47
C ALA A 289 -44.76 -22.80 58.59
N GLU A 290 -44.96 -21.61 59.16
CA GLU A 290 -44.84 -20.32 58.47
C GLU A 290 -43.42 -20.06 57.98
N GLU A 291 -42.40 -20.37 58.80
CA GLU A 291 -40.99 -20.24 58.41
C GLU A 291 -40.63 -21.21 57.27
N LYS A 292 -41.11 -22.45 57.31
CA LYS A 292 -40.91 -23.42 56.20
C LYS A 292 -41.58 -22.92 54.92
N ALA A 293 -42.84 -22.47 54.98
CA ALA A 293 -43.54 -21.91 53.83
C ALA A 293 -42.83 -20.66 53.28
N MET A 294 -42.31 -19.79 54.15
CA MET A 294 -41.56 -18.61 53.76
C MET A 294 -40.21 -18.98 53.12
N GLN A 295 -39.53 -20.01 53.62
CA GLN A 295 -38.28 -20.52 53.03
C GLN A 295 -38.53 -21.13 51.64
N GLU A 296 -39.58 -21.93 51.48
CA GLU A 296 -39.99 -22.50 50.18
C GLU A 296 -40.34 -21.40 49.19
N ALA A 297 -41.14 -20.40 49.59
CA ALA A 297 -41.48 -19.25 48.77
C ALA A 297 -40.23 -18.43 48.37
N ARG A 298 -39.24 -18.30 49.26
CA ARG A 298 -37.97 -17.61 48.97
C ARG A 298 -37.13 -18.39 47.95
N ILE A 299 -37.09 -19.72 48.05
CA ILE A 299 -36.40 -20.59 47.09
C ILE A 299 -37.06 -20.49 45.72
N GLU A 300 -38.40 -20.54 45.66
CA GLU A 300 -39.16 -20.39 44.42
C GLU A 300 -38.96 -19.01 43.78
N ALA A 301 -39.04 -17.94 44.58
CA ALA A 301 -38.76 -16.59 44.10
C ALA A 301 -37.34 -16.45 43.55
N GLN A 302 -36.34 -17.07 44.18
CA GLN A 302 -34.97 -17.07 43.68
C GLN A 302 -34.82 -17.83 42.36
N LYS A 303 -35.53 -18.95 42.18
CA LYS A 303 -35.56 -19.68 40.90
C LYS A 303 -36.14 -18.81 39.79
N LEU A 304 -37.28 -18.16 40.04
CA LEU A 304 -37.92 -17.26 39.08
C LEU A 304 -37.04 -16.04 38.73
N VAL A 305 -36.28 -15.50 39.68
CA VAL A 305 -35.33 -14.41 39.40
C VAL A 305 -34.17 -14.90 38.52
N LYS A 306 -33.62 -16.10 38.77
CA LYS A 306 -32.56 -16.68 37.94
C LYS A 306 -33.04 -16.96 36.51
N GLU A 307 -34.25 -17.50 36.37
CA GLU A 307 -34.85 -17.76 35.06
C GLU A 307 -35.08 -16.46 34.27
N LYS A 308 -35.62 -15.41 34.93
CA LYS A 308 -35.75 -14.08 34.31
C LYS A 308 -34.39 -13.49 33.90
N GLN A 309 -33.35 -13.67 34.72
CA GLN A 309 -32.00 -13.21 34.38
C GLN A 309 -31.41 -13.97 33.18
N GLN A 310 -31.63 -15.28 33.10
CA GLN A 310 -31.22 -16.09 31.95
C GLN A 310 -31.93 -15.64 30.68
N PHE A 311 -33.24 -15.46 30.72
CA PHE A 311 -34.01 -14.97 29.58
C PHE A 311 -33.52 -13.59 29.09
N VAL A 312 -33.28 -12.65 30.01
CA VAL A 312 -32.73 -11.33 29.65
C VAL A 312 -31.31 -11.43 29.09
N ALA A 313 -30.49 -12.36 29.57
CA ALA A 313 -29.15 -12.59 29.03
C ALA A 313 -29.20 -13.18 27.62
N GLU A 314 -30.10 -14.14 27.36
CA GLU A 314 -30.33 -14.72 26.04
C GLU A 314 -30.87 -13.69 25.05
N GLU A 315 -31.84 -12.86 25.46
CA GLU A 315 -32.36 -11.78 24.62
C GLU A 315 -31.27 -10.77 24.24
N ARG A 316 -30.36 -10.44 25.18
CA ARG A 316 -29.21 -9.57 24.92
C ARG A 316 -28.19 -10.22 23.99
N ALA A 317 -27.94 -11.53 24.13
CA ALA A 317 -27.05 -12.27 23.24
C ALA A 317 -27.60 -12.30 21.82
N TRP A 318 -28.88 -12.63 21.67
CA TRP A 318 -29.57 -12.65 20.38
C TRP A 318 -29.58 -11.28 19.69
N LYS A 319 -29.83 -10.18 20.42
CA LYS A 319 -29.75 -8.81 19.87
C LYS A 319 -28.33 -8.45 19.40
N LYS A 320 -27.29 -8.93 20.08
CA LYS A 320 -25.90 -8.73 19.64
C LYS A 320 -25.62 -9.48 18.35
N ASP A 321 -26.08 -10.73 18.24
CA ASP A 321 -25.88 -11.56 17.04
C ASP A 321 -26.59 -11.03 15.80
N ILE A 322 -27.78 -10.44 15.95
CA ILE A 322 -28.45 -9.76 14.83
C ILE A 322 -27.66 -8.53 14.41
N SER A 323 -27.24 -7.70 15.36
CA SER A 323 -26.47 -6.48 15.05
C SER A 323 -25.13 -6.79 14.38
N THR A 324 -24.46 -7.89 14.73
CA THR A 324 -23.22 -8.32 14.08
C THR A 324 -23.47 -8.82 12.66
N LYS A 325 -24.54 -9.59 12.42
CA LYS A 325 -24.93 -10.04 11.07
C LYS A 325 -25.28 -8.86 10.15
N GLU A 326 -26.09 -7.92 10.61
CA GLU A 326 -26.43 -6.72 9.84
C GLU A 326 -25.19 -5.89 9.49
N ARG A 327 -24.25 -5.73 10.44
CA ARG A 327 -22.96 -5.05 10.16
C ARG A 327 -22.12 -5.80 9.14
N GLN A 328 -22.15 -7.13 9.14
CA GLN A 328 -21.42 -7.95 8.18
C GLN A 328 -22.02 -7.83 6.77
N GLU A 329 -23.35 -7.84 6.63
CA GLU A 329 -24.04 -7.60 5.36
C GLU A 329 -23.81 -6.20 4.82
N GLN A 330 -23.84 -5.16 5.67
CA GLN A 330 -23.49 -3.80 5.26
C GLN A 330 -22.04 -3.68 4.78
N ARG A 331 -21.10 -4.39 5.43
CA ARG A 331 -19.69 -4.41 5.00
C ARG A 331 -19.51 -5.11 3.67
N THR A 332 -20.18 -6.23 3.44
CA THR A 332 -20.09 -6.96 2.16
C THR A 332 -20.79 -6.20 1.03
N GLY A 333 -21.91 -5.51 1.30
CA GLY A 333 -22.56 -4.62 0.35
C GLY A 333 -21.66 -3.47 -0.10
N LYS A 334 -21.07 -2.73 0.86
CA LYS A 334 -20.10 -1.66 0.57
C LYS A 334 -18.86 -2.16 -0.16
N ALA A 335 -18.37 -3.36 0.17
CA ALA A 335 -17.24 -3.97 -0.52
C ALA A 335 -17.56 -4.31 -1.98
N LYS A 336 -18.77 -4.83 -2.26
CA LYS A 336 -19.24 -5.10 -3.64
C LYS A 336 -19.35 -3.81 -4.46
N GLU A 337 -19.90 -2.74 -3.87
CA GLU A 337 -20.00 -1.43 -4.52
C GLU A 337 -18.61 -0.84 -4.83
N ALA A 338 -17.68 -0.90 -3.86
CA ALA A 338 -16.31 -0.46 -4.05
C ALA A 338 -15.60 -1.28 -5.15
N PHE A 339 -15.83 -2.59 -5.21
CA PHE A 339 -15.28 -3.46 -6.26
C PHE A 339 -15.82 -3.11 -7.64
N GLN A 340 -17.13 -2.89 -7.77
CA GLN A 340 -17.75 -2.48 -9.05
C GLN A 340 -17.22 -1.11 -9.50
N LYS A 341 -17.06 -0.16 -8.57
CA LYS A 341 -16.46 1.14 -8.86
C LYS A 341 -15.00 1.01 -9.31
N ALA A 342 -14.22 0.15 -8.67
CA ALA A 342 -12.83 -0.12 -9.05
C ALA A 342 -12.76 -0.78 -10.45
N LYS A 343 -13.65 -1.73 -10.74
CA LYS A 343 -13.75 -2.34 -12.07
C LYS A 343 -14.04 -1.31 -13.16
N GLY A 344 -14.99 -0.40 -12.93
CA GLY A 344 -15.30 0.66 -13.88
C GLY A 344 -14.17 1.68 -14.07
N LEU A 345 -13.30 1.90 -13.07
CA LEU A 345 -12.09 2.71 -13.23
C LEU A 345 -11.04 1.98 -14.06
N LEU A 346 -10.86 0.68 -13.83
CA LEU A 346 -9.91 -0.15 -14.56
C LEU A 346 -10.28 -0.24 -16.05
N GLU A 347 -11.57 -0.42 -16.38
CA GLU A 347 -12.06 -0.39 -17.77
C GLU A 347 -11.83 0.99 -18.45
N LYS A 348 -11.87 2.09 -17.70
CA LYS A 348 -11.53 3.43 -18.23
C LYS A 348 -10.03 3.58 -18.49
N GLU A 349 -9.19 3.07 -17.60
CA GLU A 349 -7.73 3.08 -17.77
C GLU A 349 -7.30 2.21 -18.96
N GLU A 350 -7.91 1.04 -19.15
CA GLU A 350 -7.66 0.18 -20.32
C GLU A 350 -8.01 0.88 -21.64
N LYS A 351 -9.16 1.56 -21.71
CA LYS A 351 -9.53 2.36 -22.88
C LYS A 351 -8.57 3.50 -23.16
N HIS A 352 -8.09 4.17 -22.10
CA HIS A 352 -7.10 5.23 -22.23
C HIS A 352 -5.74 4.71 -22.71
N LEU A 353 -5.30 3.55 -22.19
CA LEU A 353 -4.08 2.88 -22.66
C LEU A 353 -4.18 2.45 -24.13
N ALA A 354 -5.31 1.90 -24.56
CA ALA A 354 -5.54 1.56 -25.96
C ALA A 354 -5.42 2.78 -26.88
N MET A 355 -5.99 3.93 -26.48
CA MET A 355 -5.84 5.20 -27.21
C MET A 355 -4.38 5.65 -27.30
N LEU A 356 -3.60 5.52 -26.22
CA LEU A 356 -2.18 5.89 -26.22
C LEU A 356 -1.33 4.98 -27.12
N VAL A 357 -1.65 3.69 -27.18
CA VAL A 357 -0.96 2.74 -28.07
C VAL A 357 -1.20 3.11 -29.54
N GLU A 358 -2.44 3.40 -29.93
CA GLU A 358 -2.76 3.85 -31.29
C GLU A 358 -2.06 5.17 -31.63
N LYS A 359 -2.06 6.14 -30.71
CA LYS A 359 -1.34 7.41 -30.89
C LYS A 359 0.17 7.21 -31.07
N LYS A 360 0.77 6.26 -30.33
CA LYS A 360 2.20 5.92 -30.48
C LYS A 360 2.48 5.29 -31.84
N LYS A 361 1.61 4.40 -32.32
CA LYS A 361 1.73 3.79 -33.65
C LYS A 361 1.70 4.84 -34.77
N ALA A 362 0.73 5.77 -34.72
CA ALA A 362 0.64 6.87 -35.66
C ALA A 362 1.88 7.78 -35.65
N LEU A 363 2.49 8.00 -34.48
CA LEU A 363 3.71 8.80 -34.36
C LEU A 363 4.92 8.11 -35.02
N VAL A 364 5.04 6.78 -34.87
CA VAL A 364 6.09 5.99 -35.53
C VAL A 364 5.93 6.05 -37.06
N GLU A 365 4.71 5.83 -37.57
CA GLU A 365 4.43 5.93 -39.01
C GLU A 365 4.74 7.34 -39.56
N ALA A 366 4.37 8.39 -38.83
CA ALA A 366 4.70 9.77 -39.21
C ALA A 366 6.22 10.03 -39.23
N GLN A 367 6.98 9.43 -38.30
CA GLN A 367 8.43 9.57 -38.25
C GLN A 367 9.11 8.86 -39.43
N GLU A 368 8.61 7.70 -39.85
CA GLU A 368 9.12 7.00 -41.05
C GLU A 368 8.84 7.80 -42.33
N GLN A 369 7.65 8.38 -42.46
CA GLN A 369 7.32 9.25 -43.60
C GLN A 369 8.21 10.50 -43.65
N LEU A 370 8.57 11.08 -42.49
CA LEU A 370 9.50 12.21 -42.43
C LEU A 370 10.90 11.80 -42.90
N LYS A 371 11.42 10.64 -42.47
CA LYS A 371 12.72 10.14 -42.93
C LYS A 371 12.74 9.92 -44.44
N LEU A 372 11.67 9.38 -45.01
CA LEU A 372 11.57 9.20 -46.46
C LEU A 372 11.57 10.54 -47.21
N LYS A 373 10.83 11.54 -46.71
CA LYS A 373 10.82 12.89 -47.29
C LYS A 373 12.18 13.58 -47.18
N GLU A 374 12.90 13.37 -46.08
CA GLU A 374 14.27 13.90 -45.92
C GLU A 374 15.26 13.26 -46.90
N GLN A 375 15.14 11.94 -47.14
CA GLN A 375 15.93 11.25 -48.16
C GLN A 375 15.64 11.81 -49.55
N GLN A 376 14.36 11.93 -49.92
CA GLN A 376 13.94 12.54 -51.20
C GLN A 376 14.44 13.98 -51.34
N LYS A 377 14.41 14.77 -50.26
CA LYS A 377 14.91 16.15 -50.28
C LYS A 377 16.43 16.21 -50.49
N LYS A 378 17.19 15.28 -49.93
CA LYS A 378 18.64 15.17 -50.15
C LYS A 378 18.94 14.83 -51.61
N GLU A 379 18.24 13.86 -52.17
CA GLU A 379 18.35 13.48 -53.60
C GLU A 379 18.01 14.67 -54.53
N LEU A 380 16.95 15.41 -54.23
CA LEU A 380 16.57 16.62 -54.99
C LEU A 380 17.59 17.76 -54.84
N PHE A 381 18.17 17.94 -53.65
CA PHE A 381 19.17 18.98 -53.41
C PHE A 381 20.45 18.72 -54.21
N ASP A 382 20.89 17.46 -54.28
CA ASP A 382 22.06 17.07 -55.06
C ASP A 382 21.86 17.38 -56.55
N LEU A 383 20.67 17.10 -57.10
CA LEU A 383 20.30 17.47 -58.48
C LEU A 383 20.32 18.98 -58.74
N GLY A 384 19.89 19.80 -57.78
CA GLY A 384 19.94 21.26 -57.89
C GLY A 384 21.37 21.79 -58.00
N SER A 385 22.29 21.25 -57.19
CA SER A 385 23.71 21.61 -57.26
C SER A 385 24.37 21.20 -58.58
N LEU A 386 23.96 20.05 -59.12
CA LEU A 386 24.40 19.54 -60.42
C LEU A 386 23.93 20.44 -61.57
N LYS A 387 22.65 20.86 -61.58
CA LYS A 387 22.13 21.81 -62.58
C LYS A 387 22.87 23.16 -62.52
N ALA A 388 23.18 23.66 -61.33
CA ALA A 388 23.95 24.89 -61.18
C ALA A 388 25.38 24.75 -61.73
N PHE A 389 26.03 23.60 -61.51
CA PHE A 389 27.34 23.31 -62.08
C PHE A 389 27.31 23.32 -63.63
N VAL A 390 26.28 22.73 -64.24
CA VAL A 390 26.12 22.72 -65.71
C VAL A 390 25.84 24.11 -66.28
N LYS A 391 25.15 24.99 -65.53
CA LYS A 391 24.78 26.33 -66.01
C LYS A 391 25.96 27.30 -66.12
N ASN A 392 27.03 27.11 -65.34
CA ASN A 392 28.26 27.90 -65.44
C ASN A 392 29.10 27.45 -66.64
N LYS A 393 28.69 27.83 -67.85
CA LYS A 393 29.35 27.44 -69.11
C LYS A 393 30.55 28.36 -69.38
N LYS A 394 31.76 27.79 -69.50
CA LYS A 394 32.82 28.48 -70.25
C LYS A 394 32.44 28.47 -71.73
N PRO A 395 32.74 29.53 -72.50
CA PRO A 395 32.21 29.71 -73.85
C PRO A 395 32.63 28.63 -74.86
N TYR A 396 33.66 27.84 -74.54
CA TYR A 396 34.22 26.81 -75.43
C TYR A 396 33.92 25.36 -74.97
N GLU A 397 33.23 25.15 -73.84
CA GLU A 397 32.91 23.81 -73.34
C GLU A 397 31.61 23.28 -73.96
N THR A 398 31.65 22.08 -74.54
CA THR A 398 30.46 21.39 -75.05
C THR A 398 29.69 20.73 -73.91
N ASP A 399 28.45 20.31 -74.17
CA ASP A 399 27.65 19.62 -73.15
C ASP A 399 28.19 18.20 -72.85
N ILE A 400 28.88 17.59 -73.81
CA ILE A 400 29.61 16.32 -73.63
C ILE A 400 30.78 16.51 -72.65
N ASP A 401 31.55 17.60 -72.78
CA ASP A 401 32.67 17.89 -71.87
C ASP A 401 32.19 18.05 -70.42
N LYS A 402 31.02 18.69 -70.24
CA LYS A 402 30.40 18.84 -68.93
C LYS A 402 29.88 17.53 -68.38
N ALA A 403 29.28 16.70 -69.22
CA ALA A 403 28.85 15.36 -68.81
C ALA A 403 30.05 14.54 -68.33
N TYR A 404 31.18 14.64 -69.03
CA TYR A 404 32.44 14.03 -68.59
C TYR A 404 32.94 14.60 -67.26
N ALA A 405 32.99 15.92 -67.09
CA ALA A 405 33.40 16.55 -65.82
C ALA A 405 32.52 16.13 -64.62
N LEU A 406 31.22 15.92 -64.86
CA LEU A 406 30.31 15.37 -63.87
C LEU A 406 30.67 13.92 -63.51
N ILE A 407 30.92 13.06 -64.50
CA ILE A 407 31.34 11.67 -64.23
C ILE A 407 32.69 11.63 -63.52
N GLU A 408 33.62 12.52 -63.87
CA GLU A 408 34.92 12.63 -63.22
C GLU A 408 34.80 13.00 -61.74
N LYS A 409 33.89 13.92 -61.41
CA LYS A 409 33.66 14.40 -60.04
C LYS A 409 32.95 13.39 -59.15
N TYR A 410 31.93 12.70 -59.68
CA TYR A 410 31.07 11.79 -58.90
C TYR A 410 31.47 10.31 -59.05
N GLY A 411 32.37 9.99 -59.98
CA GLY A 411 32.89 8.63 -60.23
C GLY A 411 31.94 7.74 -61.04
N SER A 412 30.65 7.77 -60.75
CA SER A 412 29.62 7.05 -61.51
C SER A 412 28.27 7.77 -61.50
N MET A 413 27.51 7.71 -62.60
CA MET A 413 26.21 8.38 -62.70
C MET A 413 25.27 7.64 -63.68
N LYS A 414 23.98 7.59 -63.38
CA LYS A 414 22.97 6.97 -64.26
C LYS A 414 22.69 7.86 -65.47
N LEU A 415 22.45 7.24 -66.64
CA LEU A 415 22.13 8.01 -67.85
C LEU A 415 20.85 8.84 -67.70
N SER A 416 19.88 8.36 -66.93
CA SER A 416 18.63 9.08 -66.62
C SER A 416 18.87 10.39 -65.88
N ASP A 417 19.83 10.41 -64.95
CA ASP A 417 20.11 11.57 -64.12
C ASP A 417 20.84 12.63 -64.94
N ILE A 418 21.80 12.20 -65.77
CA ILE A 418 22.47 13.05 -66.75
C ILE A 418 21.45 13.65 -67.72
N ALA A 419 20.54 12.84 -68.27
CA ALA A 419 19.47 13.32 -69.15
C ALA A 419 18.61 14.40 -68.49
N GLY A 420 18.25 14.22 -67.21
CA GLY A 420 17.48 15.20 -66.43
C GLY A 420 18.25 16.48 -66.07
N ILE A 421 19.58 16.41 -65.91
CA ILE A 421 20.44 17.57 -65.65
C ILE A 421 20.58 18.43 -66.90
N PHE A 422 20.80 17.80 -68.06
CA PHE A 422 20.97 18.48 -69.34
C PHE A 422 19.67 18.77 -70.08
N GLU A 423 18.53 18.25 -69.58
CA GLU A 423 17.19 18.40 -70.19
C GLU A 423 17.15 17.89 -71.64
N VAL A 424 17.86 16.78 -71.89
CA VAL A 424 17.92 16.09 -73.18
C VAL A 424 17.34 14.69 -73.08
N GLU A 425 16.97 14.10 -74.22
CA GLU A 425 16.46 12.72 -74.25
C GLU A 425 17.55 11.71 -73.86
N GLN A 426 17.18 10.64 -73.15
CA GLN A 426 18.11 9.60 -72.71
C GLN A 426 18.91 8.99 -73.87
N LYS A 427 18.29 8.86 -75.05
CA LYS A 427 18.94 8.34 -76.25
C LYS A 427 20.15 9.19 -76.68
N THR A 428 20.05 10.51 -76.56
CA THR A 428 21.15 11.44 -76.84
C THR A 428 22.31 11.23 -75.85
N ILE A 429 22.01 10.99 -74.57
CA ILE A 429 23.02 10.67 -73.55
C ILE A 429 23.68 9.31 -73.83
N GLU A 430 22.94 8.32 -74.33
CA GLU A 430 23.51 7.03 -74.75
C GLU A 430 24.48 7.18 -75.92
N GLU A 431 24.21 8.10 -76.86
CA GLU A 431 25.14 8.42 -77.95
C GLU A 431 26.40 9.10 -77.39
N TRP A 432 26.28 10.05 -76.46
CA TRP A 432 27.43 10.66 -75.79
C TRP A 432 28.25 9.64 -75.00
N ALA A 433 27.57 8.73 -74.32
CA ALA A 433 28.19 7.62 -73.58
C ALA A 433 29.04 6.74 -74.49
N ARG A 434 28.52 6.38 -75.68
CA ARG A 434 29.28 5.62 -76.69
C ARG A 434 30.50 6.38 -77.20
N ILE A 435 30.38 7.69 -77.45
CA ILE A 435 31.51 8.52 -77.87
C ILE A 435 32.59 8.53 -76.76
N LEU A 436 32.21 8.79 -75.51
CA LEU A 436 33.15 8.79 -74.38
C LEU A 436 33.83 7.43 -74.17
N GLU A 437 33.10 6.33 -74.37
CA GLU A 437 33.64 4.97 -74.28
C GLU A 437 34.60 4.63 -75.44
N GLN A 438 34.29 5.04 -76.67
CA GLN A 438 35.18 4.88 -77.83
C GLN A 438 36.53 5.58 -77.60
N HIS A 439 36.53 6.72 -76.91
CA HIS A 439 37.73 7.46 -76.54
C HIS A 439 38.37 6.99 -75.22
N LYS A 440 37.85 5.92 -74.59
CA LYS A 440 38.33 5.35 -73.30
C LYS A 440 38.32 6.36 -72.15
N LEU A 441 37.43 7.35 -72.22
CA LEU A 441 37.27 8.35 -71.16
C LEU A 441 36.33 7.84 -70.05
N CYS A 442 35.30 7.07 -70.43
CA CYS A 442 34.35 6.44 -69.51
C CYS A 442 34.05 4.99 -69.92
N LEU A 443 33.49 4.22 -69.00
CA LEU A 443 32.98 2.86 -69.22
C LEU A 443 31.47 2.86 -69.06
N VAL A 444 30.74 2.31 -70.03
CA VAL A 444 29.28 2.13 -69.90
C VAL A 444 29.02 0.82 -69.16
N HIS A 445 28.51 0.91 -67.93
CA HIS A 445 28.16 -0.25 -67.11
C HIS A 445 26.65 -0.51 -67.16
N TYR A 446 26.27 -1.72 -67.53
CA TYR A 446 24.89 -2.20 -67.51
C TYR A 446 24.69 -3.08 -66.27
N PRO A 447 24.11 -2.55 -65.16
CA PRO A 447 23.82 -3.36 -63.99
C PRO A 447 22.75 -4.41 -64.32
N ALA A 448 22.73 -5.52 -63.58
CA ALA A 448 21.76 -6.61 -63.78
C ALA A 448 20.29 -6.13 -63.65
N PHE A 449 20.06 -5.10 -62.84
CA PHE A 449 18.78 -4.42 -62.70
C PHE A 449 19.01 -2.91 -62.67
N GLY A 450 18.27 -2.16 -63.49
CA GLY A 450 18.32 -0.69 -63.51
C GLY A 450 18.68 -0.09 -64.88
N SER A 451 18.80 1.24 -64.93
CA SER A 451 19.29 1.97 -66.10
C SER A 451 20.82 1.86 -66.21
N ALA A 452 21.35 2.05 -67.42
CA ALA A 452 22.79 2.08 -67.65
C ALA A 452 23.46 3.20 -66.84
N GLU A 453 24.69 2.97 -66.43
CA GLU A 453 25.52 3.88 -65.64
C GLU A 453 26.82 4.17 -66.38
N LEU A 454 27.25 5.43 -66.43
CA LEU A 454 28.60 5.80 -66.85
C LEU A 454 29.53 5.74 -65.63
N ARG A 455 30.66 5.05 -65.76
CA ARG A 455 31.71 4.97 -64.74
C ARG A 455 33.01 5.55 -65.25
N LYS A 456 33.76 6.22 -64.38
CA LYS A 456 35.13 6.65 -64.66
C LYS A 456 36.01 5.43 -64.93
N VAL A 457 36.81 5.47 -66.01
CA VAL A 457 37.85 4.46 -66.26
C VAL A 457 38.90 4.59 -65.16
N LYS A 458 39.22 3.46 -64.50
CA LYS A 458 40.18 3.43 -63.39
C LYS A 458 41.61 3.69 -63.84
#